data_AF-A0A4Q9HBD4-F1
#
_entry.id   AF-A0A4Q9HBD4-F1
#
_cell.length_a   1.000
_cell.length_b   1.000
_cell.length_c   1.000
_cell.angle_alpha   90.00
_cell.angle_beta   90.00
_cell.angle_gamma   90.00
#
_symmetry.space_group_name_H-M   'P 1'
#
loop_
_entity.id
_entity.type
_entity.pdbx_description
1 polymer ?
#
loop_
_entity_poly.entity_id
_entity_poly.type
_entity_poly.pdbx_seq_one_letter_code
_entity_poly.pdbx_strand_id
1 'polypeptide(L)'
;MIIDHKKYDLFGKSIIQNIRIKAPFTFDFPITDNACFLYMLQGEMQYHRDEDRVNIPHKHALFLNCIQASKTISNLNEEGINEIMVVNFHPDILKRIYDREMPVILQVPDRMVSNKSLEILNNSFLIEKYIEGLLFYFQHPALVNEDILVLKLKEIILLLAQTANARAIQTIFAQLFSPTTYTFKQIIEANLFEQLSIEALAQLNNLSLSSFKREFARHYNDTPANYIKTKRLEKAAEMLIISNERIKDIAFNCGYNDLANFTKSFRDKYKCTPSDFRER
;
A
#
# COMPACT_ATOMS: atom_id res chain seq x y z
N MET A 1 -15.19 -13.51 6.57
CA MET A 1 -15.75 -13.69 5.21
C MET A 1 -16.54 -12.44 4.83
N ILE A 2 -16.35 -11.87 3.63
CA ILE A 2 -17.17 -10.72 3.17
C ILE A 2 -18.63 -11.19 3.04
N ILE A 3 -19.53 -10.46 3.67
CA ILE A 3 -20.99 -10.71 3.68
C ILE A 3 -21.66 -9.90 2.57
N ASP A 4 -21.28 -8.64 2.43
CA ASP A 4 -21.83 -7.70 1.45
C ASP A 4 -20.75 -6.72 1.01
N HIS A 5 -20.75 -6.36 -0.26
CA HIS A 5 -19.82 -5.40 -0.84
C HIS A 5 -20.51 -4.59 -1.92
N LYS A 6 -20.77 -3.33 -1.60
CA LYS A 6 -21.37 -2.35 -2.51
C LYS A 6 -20.35 -1.29 -2.86
N LYS A 7 -20.38 -0.80 -4.09
CA LYS A 7 -19.44 0.22 -4.56
C LYS A 7 -20.10 1.20 -5.52
N TYR A 8 -19.55 2.40 -5.56
CA TYR A 8 -19.78 3.38 -6.61
C TYR A 8 -18.48 3.63 -7.36
N ASP A 9 -18.56 3.53 -8.68
CA ASP A 9 -17.46 3.78 -9.59
C ASP A 9 -17.64 5.17 -10.22
N LEU A 10 -16.55 5.92 -10.38
CA LEU A 10 -16.50 7.19 -11.11
C LEU A 10 -15.38 7.10 -12.15
N PHE A 11 -15.69 7.41 -13.41
CA PHE A 11 -14.77 7.27 -14.53
C PHE A 11 -14.11 5.87 -14.62
N GLY A 12 -14.88 4.82 -14.30
CA GLY A 12 -14.44 3.42 -14.38
C GLY A 12 -13.60 2.94 -13.19
N LYS A 13 -13.42 3.74 -12.12
CA LYS A 13 -12.70 3.33 -10.90
C LYS A 13 -13.57 3.45 -9.65
N SER A 14 -13.43 2.49 -8.75
CA SER A 14 -14.15 2.48 -7.47
C SER A 14 -13.67 3.59 -6.54
N ILE A 15 -14.58 4.50 -6.20
CA ILE A 15 -14.30 5.68 -5.36
C ILE A 15 -14.94 5.60 -3.98
N ILE A 16 -16.06 4.90 -3.82
CA ILE A 16 -16.78 4.79 -2.54
C ILE A 16 -17.24 3.34 -2.42
N GLN A 17 -16.99 2.70 -1.28
CA GLN A 17 -17.34 1.31 -1.03
C GLN A 17 -17.92 1.14 0.37
N ASN A 18 -18.98 0.35 0.49
CA ASN A 18 -19.46 -0.16 1.77
C ASN A 18 -19.20 -1.67 1.82
N ILE A 19 -18.42 -2.10 2.81
CA ILE A 19 -17.98 -3.49 2.96
C ILE A 19 -18.45 -4.00 4.32
N ARG A 20 -19.23 -5.10 4.31
CA ARG A 20 -19.64 -5.81 5.52
C ARG A 20 -18.91 -7.13 5.60
N ILE A 21 -18.20 -7.37 6.69
CA ILE A 21 -17.34 -8.53 6.88
C ILE A 21 -17.69 -9.21 8.20
N LYS A 22 -17.90 -10.53 8.16
CA LYS A 22 -18.06 -11.32 9.39
C LYS A 22 -16.68 -11.64 9.97
N ALA A 23 -16.48 -11.32 11.23
CA ALA A 23 -15.32 -11.75 11.99
C ALA A 23 -15.44 -13.23 12.44
N PRO A 24 -14.32 -13.95 12.65
CA PRO A 24 -12.94 -13.47 12.44
C PRO A 24 -12.62 -13.30 10.95
N PHE A 25 -11.82 -12.30 10.62
CA PHE A 25 -11.35 -12.08 9.25
C PHE A 25 -9.93 -11.54 9.21
N THR A 26 -9.28 -11.89 8.10
CA THR A 26 -8.03 -11.31 7.62
C THR A 26 -8.32 -10.98 6.15
N PHE A 27 -8.23 -9.71 5.80
CA PHE A 27 -8.56 -9.23 4.46
C PHE A 27 -7.44 -8.35 3.93
N ASP A 28 -6.86 -8.78 2.81
CA ASP A 28 -5.86 -8.00 2.09
C ASP A 28 -6.58 -6.98 1.22
N PHE A 29 -6.30 -5.71 1.44
CA PHE A 29 -6.95 -4.64 0.70
C PHE A 29 -6.37 -4.59 -0.72
N PRO A 30 -7.16 -4.84 -1.79
CA PRO A 30 -6.65 -4.78 -3.15
C PRO A 30 -6.57 -3.32 -3.58
N ILE A 31 -5.52 -2.59 -3.19
CA ILE A 31 -5.33 -1.21 -3.63
C ILE A 31 -3.89 -1.00 -4.04
N THR A 32 -3.71 -0.78 -5.34
CA THR A 32 -2.49 -0.24 -5.91
C THR A 32 -2.71 1.26 -6.17
N ASP A 33 -1.79 2.09 -5.69
CA ASP A 33 -1.56 3.49 -6.11
C ASP A 33 -2.62 4.56 -5.79
N ASN A 34 -3.35 4.46 -4.66
CA ASN A 34 -4.33 5.49 -4.23
C ASN A 34 -4.17 5.88 -2.74
N ALA A 35 -4.76 7.00 -2.30
CA ALA A 35 -5.00 7.19 -0.87
C ALA A 35 -6.40 6.72 -0.52
N CYS A 36 -6.58 6.33 0.73
CA CYS A 36 -7.77 5.66 1.20
C CYS A 36 -8.19 6.29 2.54
N PHE A 37 -9.46 6.66 2.62
CA PHE A 37 -10.13 7.00 3.87
C PHE A 37 -11.02 5.82 4.24
N LEU A 38 -10.72 5.17 5.36
CA LEU A 38 -11.48 4.05 5.91
C LEU A 38 -12.22 4.55 7.15
N TYR A 39 -13.53 4.33 7.25
CA TYR A 39 -14.32 4.70 8.41
C TYR A 39 -15.05 3.49 8.98
N MET A 40 -14.92 3.30 10.29
CA MET A 40 -15.49 2.16 11.01
C MET A 40 -16.96 2.43 11.39
N LEU A 41 -17.90 1.93 10.60
CA LEU A 41 -19.35 2.10 10.81
C LEU A 41 -19.90 1.21 11.92
N GLN A 42 -19.40 -0.01 12.05
CA GLN A 42 -19.81 -0.95 13.08
C GLN A 42 -18.68 -1.92 13.41
N GLY A 43 -18.40 -2.15 14.68
CA GLY A 43 -17.32 -3.04 15.14
C GLY A 43 -15.97 -2.32 15.24
N GLU A 44 -14.89 -3.08 15.16
CA GLU A 44 -13.52 -2.59 15.20
C GLU A 44 -12.62 -3.37 14.24
N MET A 45 -11.51 -2.77 13.83
CA MET A 45 -10.52 -3.45 13.01
C MET A 45 -9.10 -3.07 13.40
N GLN A 46 -8.20 -4.04 13.27
CA GLN A 46 -6.76 -3.82 13.36
C GLN A 46 -6.18 -3.71 11.96
N TYR A 47 -5.56 -2.57 11.68
CA TYR A 47 -4.76 -2.36 10.49
C TYR A 47 -3.30 -2.74 10.78
N HIS A 48 -2.76 -3.63 9.95
CA HIS A 48 -1.39 -4.11 10.04
C HIS A 48 -0.55 -3.51 8.92
N ARG A 49 0.61 -2.93 9.29
CA ARG A 49 1.65 -2.51 8.34
C ARG A 49 3.00 -2.88 8.92
N ASP A 50 3.73 -3.76 8.25
CA ASP A 50 5.03 -4.25 8.71
C ASP A 50 4.94 -4.75 10.17
N GLU A 51 5.62 -4.11 11.12
CA GLU A 51 5.52 -4.42 12.57
C GLU A 51 4.48 -3.57 13.33
N ASP A 52 3.96 -2.51 12.71
CA ASP A 52 3.00 -1.60 13.34
C ASP A 52 1.57 -2.16 13.28
N ARG A 53 0.90 -2.13 14.43
CA ARG A 53 -0.51 -2.48 14.58
C ARG A 53 -1.30 -1.28 15.06
N VAL A 54 -2.31 -0.90 14.29
CA VAL A 54 -3.17 0.23 14.59
C VAL A 54 -4.59 -0.26 14.80
N ASN A 55 -5.15 -0.07 16.01
CA ASN A 55 -6.56 -0.37 16.26
C ASN A 55 -7.43 0.80 15.80
N ILE A 56 -8.53 0.49 15.12
CA ILE A 56 -9.50 1.44 14.60
C ILE A 56 -10.87 1.07 15.19
N PRO A 57 -11.28 1.73 16.27
CA PRO A 57 -12.56 1.44 16.91
C PRO A 57 -13.72 2.05 16.12
N HIS A 58 -14.93 1.69 16.53
CA HIS A 58 -16.17 2.26 16.01
C HIS A 58 -16.14 3.82 15.99
N LYS A 59 -16.69 4.40 14.92
CA LYS A 59 -16.72 5.85 14.62
C LYS A 59 -15.36 6.53 14.48
N HIS A 60 -14.29 5.77 14.28
CA HIS A 60 -12.99 6.32 13.94
C HIS A 60 -12.68 6.09 12.47
N ALA A 61 -11.81 6.95 11.94
CA ALA A 61 -11.33 6.82 10.58
C ALA A 61 -9.82 6.60 10.54
N LEU A 62 -9.38 5.93 9.49
CA LEU A 62 -7.98 5.81 9.12
C LEU A 62 -7.80 6.45 7.75
N PHE A 63 -6.91 7.43 7.67
CA PHE A 63 -6.46 7.99 6.40
C PHE A 63 -5.06 7.49 6.10
N LEU A 64 -4.87 6.86 4.95
CA LEU A 64 -3.58 6.25 4.60
C LEU A 64 -3.28 6.34 3.11
N ASN A 65 -1.99 6.33 2.80
CA ASN A 65 -1.50 6.08 1.45
C ASN A 65 -1.49 4.57 1.22
N CYS A 66 -2.21 4.06 0.22
CA CYS A 66 -2.32 2.64 -0.11
C CYS A 66 -1.13 2.11 -0.94
N ILE A 67 -0.07 2.89 -1.15
CA ILE A 67 1.15 2.48 -1.84
C ILE A 67 1.99 1.46 -1.02
N GLN A 68 2.30 0.31 -1.63
CA GLN A 68 3.41 -0.63 -1.31
C GLN A 68 3.60 -1.07 0.15
N ALA A 69 2.54 -1.53 0.84
CA ALA A 69 2.73 -2.40 2.00
C ALA A 69 1.79 -3.60 1.90
N SER A 70 2.20 -4.76 2.42
CA SER A 70 1.27 -5.85 2.72
C SER A 70 0.29 -5.33 3.77
N LYS A 71 -0.88 -4.88 3.31
CA LYS A 71 -1.89 -4.22 4.14
C LYS A 71 -3.00 -5.21 4.41
N THR A 72 -3.05 -5.63 5.65
CA THR A 72 -4.08 -6.54 6.10
C THR A 72 -4.91 -5.85 7.16
N ILE A 73 -6.21 -5.78 6.91
CA ILE A 73 -7.16 -5.48 7.98
C ILE A 73 -7.62 -6.80 8.58
N SER A 74 -7.70 -6.85 9.90
CA SER A 74 -8.19 -8.03 10.58
C SER A 74 -9.00 -7.67 11.80
N ASN A 75 -9.99 -8.49 12.10
CA ASN A 75 -10.57 -8.58 13.42
C ASN A 75 -10.54 -10.07 13.80
N LEU A 76 -9.77 -10.38 14.85
CA LEU A 76 -9.55 -11.75 15.33
C LEU A 76 -10.22 -12.01 16.68
N ASN A 77 -10.74 -10.98 17.35
CA ASN A 77 -11.07 -11.02 18.77
C ASN A 77 -12.58 -11.06 19.05
N GLU A 78 -13.44 -10.58 18.13
CA GLU A 78 -14.89 -10.50 18.38
C GLU A 78 -15.71 -11.18 17.28
N GLU A 79 -16.64 -12.06 17.65
CA GLU A 79 -17.68 -12.53 16.72
C GLU A 79 -18.67 -11.39 16.45
N GLY A 80 -18.74 -10.95 15.19
CA GLY A 80 -19.61 -9.83 14.84
C GLY A 80 -19.56 -9.46 13.36
N ILE A 81 -20.48 -8.57 12.98
CA ILE A 81 -20.45 -7.92 11.67
C ILE A 81 -19.66 -6.63 11.81
N ASN A 82 -18.61 -6.51 11.01
CA ASN A 82 -17.84 -5.29 10.86
C ASN A 82 -18.29 -4.61 9.58
N GLU A 83 -18.61 -3.32 9.66
CA GLU A 83 -19.03 -2.51 8.51
C GLU A 83 -18.06 -1.36 8.32
N ILE A 84 -17.52 -1.24 7.11
CA ILE A 84 -16.44 -0.30 6.79
C ILE A 84 -16.87 0.50 5.57
N MET A 85 -16.85 1.83 5.70
CA MET A 85 -16.97 2.75 4.58
C MET A 85 -15.58 3.12 4.07
N VAL A 86 -15.36 2.97 2.77
CA VAL A 86 -14.07 3.29 2.13
C VAL A 86 -14.27 4.35 1.08
N VAL A 87 -13.47 5.40 1.12
CA VAL A 87 -13.35 6.39 0.05
C VAL A 87 -11.94 6.33 -0.53
N ASN A 88 -11.86 6.07 -1.84
CA ASN A 88 -10.61 5.99 -2.58
C ASN A 88 -10.35 7.28 -3.35
N PHE A 89 -9.13 7.79 -3.21
CA PHE A 89 -8.65 9.01 -3.84
C PHE A 89 -7.68 8.65 -4.96
N HIS A 90 -8.20 8.66 -6.18
CA HIS A 90 -7.42 8.38 -7.40
C HIS A 90 -6.80 9.67 -7.94
N PRO A 91 -5.48 9.74 -8.18
CA PRO A 91 -4.82 10.97 -8.63
C PRO A 91 -5.38 11.55 -9.93
N ASP A 92 -5.74 10.70 -10.89
CA ASP A 92 -6.30 11.10 -12.19
C ASP A 92 -7.74 11.62 -12.07
N ILE A 93 -8.57 11.00 -11.23
CA ILE A 93 -9.91 11.51 -10.91
C ILE A 93 -9.82 12.87 -10.22
N LEU A 94 -8.93 13.00 -9.22
CA LEU A 94 -8.77 14.26 -8.50
C LEU A 94 -8.28 15.39 -9.41
N LYS A 95 -7.32 15.12 -10.30
CA LYS A 95 -6.89 16.08 -11.34
C LYS A 95 -8.04 16.47 -12.27
N ARG A 96 -8.92 15.53 -12.61
CA ARG A 96 -10.06 15.78 -13.49
C ARG A 96 -11.16 16.62 -12.82
N ILE A 97 -11.47 16.39 -11.53
CA ILE A 97 -12.54 17.13 -10.84
C ILE A 97 -12.09 18.50 -10.30
N TYR A 98 -10.78 18.72 -10.19
CA TYR A 98 -10.14 19.99 -9.80
C TYR A 98 -9.28 20.56 -10.95
N ASP A 99 -9.77 20.44 -12.18
CA ASP A 99 -9.11 20.90 -13.41
C ASP A 99 -8.75 22.40 -13.40
N ARG A 100 -9.58 23.22 -12.74
CA ARG A 100 -9.39 24.68 -12.63
C ARG A 100 -8.48 25.10 -11.49
N GLU A 101 -8.73 24.57 -10.29
CA GLU A 101 -8.05 24.98 -9.07
C GLU A 101 -7.95 23.80 -8.10
N MET A 102 -6.71 23.45 -7.74
CA MET A 102 -6.42 22.38 -6.79
C MET A 102 -6.43 22.93 -5.35
N PRO A 103 -7.25 22.39 -4.42
CA PRO A 103 -7.25 22.79 -3.03
C PRO A 103 -5.87 22.66 -2.37
N VAL A 104 -5.55 23.55 -1.43
CA VAL A 104 -4.25 23.56 -0.71
C VAL A 104 -3.94 22.21 -0.07
N ILE A 105 -4.95 21.49 0.46
CA ILE A 105 -4.76 20.16 1.06
C ILE A 105 -4.26 19.09 0.05
N LEU A 106 -4.46 19.32 -1.25
CA LEU A 106 -3.99 18.43 -2.33
C LEU A 106 -2.70 18.96 -2.99
N GLN A 107 -2.26 20.18 -2.66
CA GLN A 107 -1.02 20.75 -3.19
C GLN A 107 0.21 20.17 -2.48
N VAL A 108 1.29 19.99 -3.24
CA VAL A 108 2.58 19.51 -2.72
C VAL A 108 3.32 20.67 -2.03
N PRO A 109 3.67 20.57 -0.75
CA PRO A 109 4.49 21.60 -0.09
C PRO A 109 5.91 21.65 -0.67
N ASP A 110 6.47 22.84 -0.88
CA ASP A 110 7.81 23.08 -1.48
C ASP A 110 8.98 22.35 -0.77
N ARG A 111 8.77 21.93 0.49
CA ARG A 111 9.76 21.17 1.28
C ARG A 111 9.04 20.10 2.08
N MET A 112 8.95 18.89 1.54
CA MET A 112 8.43 17.75 2.29
C MET A 112 9.40 16.58 2.26
N VAL A 113 9.98 16.29 3.42
CA VAL A 113 10.61 15.00 3.74
C VAL A 113 9.83 14.46 4.93
N SER A 114 8.82 13.62 4.66
CA SER A 114 8.04 12.97 5.71
C SER A 114 7.65 11.57 5.25
N ASN A 115 7.99 10.58 6.07
CA ASN A 115 7.62 9.17 5.86
C ASN A 115 6.21 8.86 6.39
N LYS A 116 5.43 9.89 6.77
CA LYS A 116 4.07 9.71 7.29
C LYS A 116 3.15 9.26 6.15
N SER A 117 2.65 8.03 6.25
CA SER A 117 1.78 7.41 5.26
C SER A 117 0.44 6.94 5.84
N LEU A 118 0.20 7.26 7.11
CA LEU A 118 -0.98 6.86 7.88
C LEU A 118 -1.29 7.89 8.95
N GLU A 119 -2.58 8.15 9.17
CA GLU A 119 -3.10 9.00 10.22
C GLU A 119 -4.45 8.49 10.71
N ILE A 120 -4.58 8.29 12.03
CA ILE A 120 -5.87 8.02 12.68
C ILE A 120 -6.58 9.35 12.86
N LEU A 121 -7.84 9.39 12.44
CA LEU A 121 -8.71 10.54 12.59
C LEU A 121 -9.73 10.25 13.69
N ASN A 122 -9.75 11.14 14.68
CA ASN A 122 -10.74 11.09 15.75
C ASN A 122 -12.15 11.28 15.20
N ASN A 123 -13.15 10.80 15.93
CA ASN A 123 -14.55 11.00 15.59
C ASN A 123 -14.87 12.52 15.46
N SER A 124 -15.03 12.99 14.21
CA SER A 124 -15.53 14.32 13.91
C SER A 124 -17.00 14.20 13.55
N PHE A 125 -17.85 14.95 14.26
CA PHE A 125 -19.29 15.00 14.01
C PHE A 125 -19.63 15.26 12.52
N LEU A 126 -18.84 16.10 11.85
CA LEU A 126 -19.07 16.40 10.42
C LEU A 126 -18.74 15.20 9.52
N ILE A 127 -17.70 14.44 9.85
CA ILE A 127 -17.35 13.21 9.14
C ILE A 127 -18.46 12.17 9.34
N GLU A 128 -18.97 12.02 10.57
CA GLU A 128 -20.09 11.12 10.85
C GLU A 128 -21.32 11.47 9.98
N LYS A 129 -21.67 12.76 9.86
CA LYS A 129 -22.79 13.21 9.01
C LYS A 129 -22.54 12.97 7.51
N TYR A 130 -21.31 13.15 7.05
CA TYR A 130 -20.94 12.78 5.69
C TYR A 130 -21.17 11.29 5.43
N ILE A 131 -20.76 10.43 6.37
CA ILE A 131 -20.88 8.97 6.27
C ILE A 131 -22.35 8.54 6.30
N GLU A 132 -23.18 9.11 7.17
CA GLU A 132 -24.63 8.89 7.16
C GLU A 132 -25.24 9.24 5.79
N GLY A 133 -24.80 10.34 5.18
CA GLY A 133 -25.21 10.74 3.83
C GLY A 133 -24.79 9.73 2.75
N LEU A 134 -23.60 9.14 2.84
CA LEU A 134 -23.18 8.07 1.92
C LEU A 134 -24.03 6.80 2.08
N LEU A 135 -24.33 6.42 3.33
CA LEU A 135 -25.19 5.26 3.61
C LEU A 135 -26.58 5.41 2.99
N PHE A 136 -27.15 6.61 3.04
CA PHE A 136 -28.42 6.91 2.38
C PHE A 136 -28.38 6.58 0.88
N TYR A 137 -27.30 6.94 0.17
CA TYR A 137 -27.17 6.63 -1.24
C TYR A 137 -27.07 5.12 -1.52
N PHE A 138 -26.37 4.37 -0.67
CA PHE A 138 -26.33 2.89 -0.78
C PHE A 138 -27.69 2.22 -0.55
N GLN A 139 -28.60 2.87 0.17
CA GLN A 139 -30.00 2.43 0.33
C GLN A 139 -30.89 2.88 -0.84
N HIS A 140 -30.50 3.95 -1.54
CA HIS A 140 -31.24 4.52 -2.67
C HIS A 140 -30.35 4.72 -3.92
N PRO A 141 -29.82 3.65 -4.56
CA PRO A 141 -28.84 3.77 -5.63
C PRO A 141 -29.32 4.55 -6.86
N ALA A 142 -30.63 4.60 -7.10
CA ALA A 142 -31.24 5.35 -8.21
C ALA A 142 -31.03 6.88 -8.12
N LEU A 143 -30.65 7.39 -6.94
CA LEU A 143 -30.39 8.81 -6.71
C LEU A 143 -28.92 9.20 -6.97
N VAL A 144 -28.06 8.24 -7.30
CA VAL A 144 -26.63 8.46 -7.49
C VAL A 144 -26.31 8.62 -8.97
N ASN A 145 -25.59 9.69 -9.28
CA ASN A 145 -25.00 9.95 -10.60
C ASN A 145 -23.56 10.47 -10.42
N GLU A 146 -22.85 10.68 -11.53
CA GLU A 146 -21.45 11.13 -11.50
C GLU A 146 -21.30 12.47 -10.77
N ASP A 147 -22.22 13.42 -10.94
CA ASP A 147 -22.15 14.74 -10.29
C ASP A 147 -22.25 14.65 -8.77
N ILE A 148 -23.17 13.82 -8.25
CA ILE A 148 -23.30 13.55 -6.82
C ILE A 148 -22.01 12.91 -6.27
N LEU A 149 -21.43 11.97 -7.01
CA LEU A 149 -20.18 11.31 -6.63
C LEU A 149 -19.00 12.30 -6.57
N VAL A 150 -18.91 13.20 -7.56
CA VAL A 150 -17.92 14.27 -7.57
C VAL A 150 -18.11 15.19 -6.36
N LEU A 151 -19.35 15.62 -6.07
CA LEU A 151 -19.65 16.46 -4.91
C LEU A 151 -19.27 15.76 -3.60
N LYS A 152 -19.58 14.46 -3.47
CA LYS A 152 -19.20 13.67 -2.29
C LYS A 152 -17.71 13.49 -2.11
N LEU A 153 -16.94 13.39 -3.20
CA LEU A 153 -15.48 13.42 -3.13
C LEU A 153 -14.95 14.79 -2.70
N LYS A 154 -15.49 15.88 -3.25
CA LYS A 154 -15.08 17.24 -2.87
C LYS A 154 -15.41 17.54 -1.41
N GLU A 155 -16.59 17.13 -0.95
CA GLU A 155 -17.05 17.30 0.42
C GLU A 155 -16.09 16.67 1.43
N ILE A 156 -15.73 15.38 1.28
CA ILE A 156 -14.83 14.72 2.23
C ILE A 156 -13.43 15.34 2.23
N ILE A 157 -12.91 15.76 1.08
CA ILE A 157 -11.61 16.45 0.99
C ILE A 157 -11.64 17.76 1.78
N LEU A 158 -12.74 18.52 1.68
CA LEU A 158 -12.92 19.76 2.43
C LEU A 158 -13.05 19.50 3.94
N LEU A 159 -13.82 18.47 4.33
CA LEU A 159 -13.97 18.08 5.73
C LEU A 159 -12.63 17.65 6.34
N LEU A 160 -11.84 16.86 5.60
CA LEU A 160 -10.50 16.44 5.99
C LEU A 160 -9.55 17.64 6.17
N ALA A 161 -9.67 18.67 5.32
CA ALA A 161 -8.90 19.91 5.42
C ALA A 161 -9.21 20.73 6.69
N GLN A 162 -10.38 20.52 7.28
CA GLN A 162 -10.84 21.23 8.48
C GLN A 162 -10.55 20.46 9.78
N THR A 163 -9.96 19.27 9.70
CA THR A 163 -9.58 18.50 10.89
C THR A 163 -8.32 19.05 11.55
N ALA A 164 -8.13 18.76 12.84
CA ALA A 164 -6.88 19.05 13.55
C ALA A 164 -5.66 18.36 12.90
N ASN A 165 -5.89 17.28 12.14
CA ASN A 165 -4.89 16.48 11.45
C ASN A 165 -4.63 16.93 9.99
N ALA A 166 -5.18 18.08 9.55
CA ALA A 166 -5.10 18.54 8.17
C ALA A 166 -3.67 18.56 7.59
N ARG A 167 -2.65 18.90 8.39
CA ARG A 167 -1.24 18.85 7.95
C ARG A 167 -0.76 17.43 7.65
N ALA A 168 -1.13 16.46 8.49
CA ALA A 168 -0.78 15.06 8.27
C ALA A 168 -1.51 14.49 7.05
N ILE A 169 -2.79 14.85 6.88
CA ILE A 169 -3.59 14.48 5.71
C ILE A 169 -3.00 15.09 4.44
N GLN A 170 -2.63 16.37 4.45
CA GLN A 170 -1.96 17.04 3.32
C GLN A 170 -0.65 16.33 2.97
N THR A 171 0.12 15.86 3.97
CA THR A 171 1.33 15.06 3.73
C THR A 171 1.03 13.79 2.94
N ILE A 172 -0.02 13.08 3.34
CA ILE A 172 -0.44 11.83 2.69
C ILE A 172 -1.00 12.11 1.28
N PHE A 173 -1.79 13.17 1.10
CA PHE A 173 -2.28 13.58 -0.23
C PHE A 173 -1.16 14.02 -1.17
N ALA A 174 -0.16 14.77 -0.68
CA ALA A 174 0.96 15.22 -1.49
C ALA A 174 1.75 14.04 -2.10
N GLN A 175 1.80 12.89 -1.40
CA GLN A 175 2.40 11.64 -1.90
C GLN A 175 1.60 10.98 -3.03
N LEU A 176 0.33 11.38 -3.28
CA LEU A 176 -0.48 10.90 -4.41
C LEU A 176 -0.23 11.66 -5.71
N PHE A 177 0.05 12.95 -5.60
CA PHE A 177 0.18 13.86 -6.75
C PHE A 177 1.61 14.15 -7.12
N SER A 178 2.51 14.08 -6.14
CA SER A 178 3.88 13.73 -6.47
C SER A 178 3.77 12.29 -6.97
N PRO A 179 4.14 11.95 -8.22
CA PRO A 179 4.62 10.60 -8.42
C PRO A 179 5.64 10.45 -7.30
N THR A 180 5.49 9.46 -6.44
CA THR A 180 6.67 8.99 -5.74
C THR A 180 7.63 8.71 -6.89
N THR A 181 8.56 9.63 -7.18
CA THR A 181 9.90 9.21 -7.51
C THR A 181 10.28 8.43 -6.28
N TYR A 182 9.86 7.16 -6.26
CA TYR A 182 10.43 6.17 -5.38
C TYR A 182 11.91 6.41 -5.57
N THR A 183 12.56 6.72 -4.45
CA THR A 183 13.99 6.90 -4.51
C THR A 183 14.55 5.66 -5.18
N PHE A 184 15.62 5.82 -5.94
CA PHE A 184 16.27 4.71 -6.62
C PHE A 184 16.35 3.46 -5.72
N LYS A 185 16.69 3.67 -4.44
CA LYS A 185 16.78 2.62 -3.42
C LYS A 185 15.48 1.86 -3.15
N GLN A 186 14.36 2.57 -3.02
CA GLN A 186 13.05 1.95 -2.76
C GLN A 186 12.62 1.04 -3.92
N ILE A 187 12.85 1.45 -5.17
CA ILE A 187 12.55 0.60 -6.34
C ILE A 187 13.42 -0.66 -6.31
N ILE A 188 14.70 -0.54 -5.96
CA ILE A 188 15.58 -1.72 -5.84
C ILE A 188 15.09 -2.64 -4.74
N GLU A 189 14.88 -2.14 -3.53
CA GLU A 189 14.54 -2.92 -2.34
C GLU A 189 13.22 -3.68 -2.50
N ALA A 190 12.18 -3.03 -3.03
CA ALA A 190 10.87 -3.65 -3.26
C ALA A 190 10.92 -4.80 -4.30
N ASN A 191 11.94 -4.85 -5.13
CA ASN A 191 12.04 -5.78 -6.26
C ASN A 191 13.24 -6.75 -6.14
N LEU A 192 13.92 -6.79 -4.98
CA LEU A 192 15.13 -7.61 -4.80
C LEU A 192 14.88 -9.11 -5.03
N PHE A 193 13.73 -9.62 -4.60
CA PHE A 193 13.38 -11.04 -4.64
C PHE A 193 12.47 -11.40 -5.81
N GLU A 194 12.06 -10.42 -6.61
CA GLU A 194 11.26 -10.62 -7.81
C GLU A 194 12.11 -11.13 -8.97
N GLN A 195 11.52 -11.87 -9.90
CA GLN A 195 12.22 -12.41 -11.08
C GLN A 195 12.39 -11.35 -12.20
N LEU A 196 12.85 -10.15 -11.83
CA LEU A 196 13.08 -9.05 -12.76
C LEU A 196 14.50 -9.03 -13.32
N SER A 197 14.62 -8.66 -14.59
CA SER A 197 15.91 -8.35 -15.21
C SER A 197 16.41 -6.97 -14.78
N ILE A 198 17.72 -6.74 -14.95
CA ILE A 198 18.32 -5.42 -14.67
C ILE A 198 17.74 -4.36 -15.62
N GLU A 199 17.40 -4.75 -16.84
CA GLU A 199 16.74 -3.91 -17.84
C GLU A 199 15.34 -3.50 -17.37
N ALA A 200 14.57 -4.41 -16.78
CA ALA A 200 13.26 -4.11 -16.21
C ALA A 200 13.38 -3.15 -15.02
N LEU A 201 14.37 -3.35 -14.13
CA LEU A 201 14.64 -2.42 -13.03
C LEU A 201 15.04 -1.02 -13.51
N ALA A 202 15.80 -0.93 -14.60
CA ALA A 202 16.14 0.35 -15.23
C ALA A 202 14.89 1.06 -15.76
N GLN A 203 14.00 0.34 -16.42
CA GLN A 203 12.72 0.87 -16.90
C GLN A 203 11.82 1.35 -15.76
N LEU A 204 11.71 0.59 -14.66
CA LEU A 204 10.95 1.00 -13.47
C LEU A 204 11.48 2.31 -12.84
N ASN A 205 12.78 2.58 -12.99
CA ASN A 205 13.42 3.82 -12.55
C ASN A 205 13.36 4.94 -13.61
N ASN A 206 12.72 4.71 -14.77
CA ASN A 206 12.75 5.62 -15.93
C ASN A 206 14.18 5.96 -16.40
N LEU A 207 15.11 5.01 -16.30
CA LEU A 207 16.51 5.17 -16.69
C LEU A 207 16.87 4.26 -17.86
N SER A 208 17.80 4.72 -18.71
CA SER A 208 18.52 3.82 -19.60
C SER A 208 19.39 2.87 -18.78
N LEU A 209 19.68 1.67 -19.31
CA LEU A 209 20.49 0.66 -18.61
C LEU A 209 21.86 1.19 -18.15
N SER A 210 22.51 2.03 -18.97
CA SER A 210 23.80 2.65 -18.64
C SER A 210 23.67 3.67 -17.51
N SER A 211 22.63 4.50 -17.53
CA SER A 211 22.35 5.47 -16.45
C SER A 211 21.99 4.76 -15.15
N PHE A 212 21.19 3.69 -15.24
CA PHE A 212 20.83 2.86 -14.10
C PHE A 212 22.06 2.23 -13.44
N LYS A 213 22.98 1.62 -14.19
CA LYS A 213 24.21 1.03 -13.61
C LYS A 213 25.08 2.06 -12.90
N ARG A 214 25.24 3.25 -13.49
CA ARG A 214 26.01 4.36 -12.87
C ARG A 214 25.33 4.86 -11.59
N GLU A 215 24.01 5.02 -11.64
CA GLU A 215 23.20 5.42 -10.50
C GLU A 215 23.26 4.37 -9.38
N PHE A 216 23.20 3.08 -9.71
CA PHE A 216 23.30 1.98 -8.77
C PHE A 216 24.64 2.00 -8.02
N ALA A 217 25.74 2.11 -8.76
CA ALA A 217 27.08 2.18 -8.17
C ALA A 217 27.23 3.38 -7.23
N ARG A 218 26.57 4.50 -7.52
CA ARG A 218 26.56 5.70 -6.67
C ARG A 218 25.85 5.47 -5.34
N HIS A 219 24.77 4.67 -5.31
CA HIS A 219 23.98 4.40 -4.10
C HIS A 219 24.50 3.23 -3.26
N TYR A 220 25.03 2.20 -3.90
CA TYR A 220 25.35 0.91 -3.27
C TYR A 220 26.82 0.53 -3.34
N ASN A 221 27.64 1.30 -4.07
CA ASN A 221 29.06 1.01 -4.30
C ASN A 221 29.30 -0.41 -4.85
N ASP A 222 28.34 -0.94 -5.63
CA ASP A 222 28.36 -2.28 -6.22
C ASP A 222 27.62 -2.29 -7.56
N THR A 223 27.76 -3.38 -8.31
CA THR A 223 26.98 -3.63 -9.52
C THR A 223 25.60 -4.18 -9.16
N PRO A 224 24.54 -3.86 -9.95
CA PRO A 224 23.19 -4.37 -9.69
C PRO A 224 23.14 -5.91 -9.59
N ALA A 225 23.82 -6.61 -10.51
CA ALA A 225 23.83 -8.08 -10.55
C ALA A 225 24.41 -8.69 -9.27
N ASN A 226 25.55 -8.16 -8.81
CA ASN A 226 26.23 -8.67 -7.62
C ASN A 226 25.45 -8.36 -6.34
N TYR A 227 24.94 -7.13 -6.21
CA TYR A 227 24.16 -6.70 -5.05
C TYR A 227 22.87 -7.53 -4.89
N ILE A 228 22.09 -7.67 -5.97
CA ILE A 228 20.84 -8.43 -5.96
C ILE A 228 21.13 -9.90 -5.62
N LYS A 229 22.11 -10.52 -6.29
CA LYS A 229 22.53 -11.91 -5.99
C LYS A 229 22.89 -12.06 -4.51
N THR A 230 23.66 -11.12 -3.98
CA THR A 230 24.12 -11.12 -2.58
C THR A 230 22.95 -11.06 -1.61
N LYS A 231 21.98 -10.16 -1.85
CA LYS A 231 20.78 -10.00 -1.03
C LYS A 231 19.85 -11.22 -1.07
N ARG A 232 19.66 -11.82 -2.26
CA ARG A 232 18.88 -13.07 -2.40
C ARG A 232 19.50 -14.22 -1.61
N LEU A 233 20.83 -14.35 -1.66
CA LEU A 233 21.55 -15.40 -0.91
C LEU A 233 21.50 -15.16 0.60
N GLU A 234 21.58 -13.90 1.05
CA GLU A 234 21.37 -13.53 2.46
C GLU A 234 19.98 -13.93 2.95
N LYS A 235 18.93 -13.62 2.19
CA LYS A 235 17.57 -14.00 2.55
C LYS A 235 17.38 -15.51 2.58
N ALA A 236 17.95 -16.22 1.60
CA ALA A 236 17.89 -17.67 1.57
C ALA A 236 18.60 -18.29 2.78
N ALA A 237 19.76 -17.76 3.19
CA ALA A 237 20.47 -18.23 4.37
C ALA A 237 19.65 -18.03 5.66
N GLU A 238 19.00 -16.88 5.79
CA GLU A 238 18.06 -16.61 6.89
C GLU A 238 16.92 -17.64 6.90
N MET A 239 16.25 -17.85 5.76
CA MET A 239 15.15 -18.81 5.63
C MET A 239 15.57 -20.25 5.92
N LEU A 240 16.79 -20.65 5.54
CA LEU A 240 17.33 -21.98 5.83
C LEU A 240 17.48 -22.25 7.33
N ILE A 241 17.73 -21.21 8.14
CA ILE A 241 17.89 -21.31 9.60
C ILE A 241 16.52 -21.30 10.30
N ILE A 242 15.61 -20.43 9.85
CA ILE A 242 14.34 -20.18 10.57
C ILE A 242 13.18 -21.09 10.12
N SER A 243 13.30 -21.80 8.99
CA SER A 243 12.20 -22.59 8.44
C SER A 243 12.62 -23.98 7.94
N ASN A 244 11.65 -24.90 7.96
CA ASN A 244 11.77 -26.25 7.42
C ASN A 244 11.25 -26.37 5.97
N GLU A 245 11.08 -25.24 5.27
CA GLU A 245 10.63 -25.25 3.87
C GLU A 245 11.57 -26.05 2.97
N ARG A 246 11.08 -26.57 1.86
CA ARG A 246 11.95 -27.28 0.91
C ARG A 246 12.93 -26.27 0.32
N ILE A 247 14.20 -26.66 0.18
CA ILE A 247 15.26 -25.78 -0.37
C ILE A 247 14.88 -25.23 -1.75
N LYS A 248 14.18 -26.04 -2.55
CA LYS A 248 13.60 -25.62 -3.83
C LYS A 248 12.66 -24.43 -3.67
N ASP A 249 11.74 -24.48 -2.72
CA ASP A 249 10.73 -23.45 -2.49
C ASP A 249 11.39 -22.16 -1.96
N ILE A 250 12.36 -22.29 -1.05
CA ILE A 250 13.18 -21.16 -0.58
C ILE A 250 13.91 -20.48 -1.74
N ALA A 251 14.50 -21.27 -2.66
CA ALA A 251 15.19 -20.72 -3.81
C ALA A 251 14.25 -19.89 -4.70
N PHE A 252 13.04 -20.40 -4.97
CA PHE A 252 12.03 -19.68 -5.75
C PHE A 252 11.54 -18.43 -5.04
N ASN A 253 11.26 -18.51 -3.73
CA ASN A 253 10.82 -17.37 -2.91
C ASN A 253 11.90 -16.27 -2.81
N CYS A 254 13.18 -16.64 -2.92
CA CYS A 254 14.30 -15.70 -2.98
C CYS A 254 14.61 -15.20 -4.40
N GLY A 255 13.77 -15.49 -5.40
CA GLY A 255 13.92 -14.97 -6.75
C GLY A 255 14.87 -15.75 -7.66
N TYR A 256 15.14 -17.03 -7.38
CA TYR A 256 15.85 -17.91 -8.32
C TYR A 256 14.87 -18.71 -9.16
N ASN A 257 15.15 -18.84 -10.46
CA ASN A 257 14.30 -19.58 -11.41
C ASN A 257 14.75 -21.04 -11.55
N ASP A 258 15.92 -21.37 -11.02
CA ASP A 258 16.54 -22.68 -11.15
C ASP A 258 17.34 -23.03 -9.89
N LEU A 259 17.13 -24.25 -9.40
CA LEU A 259 17.74 -24.76 -8.18
C LEU A 259 19.25 -25.01 -8.34
N ALA A 260 19.71 -25.40 -9.53
CA ALA A 260 21.13 -25.65 -9.77
C ALA A 260 21.94 -24.33 -9.71
N ASN A 261 21.41 -23.26 -10.32
CA ASN A 261 22.00 -21.93 -10.25
C ASN A 261 21.99 -21.36 -8.81
N PHE A 262 20.90 -21.56 -8.08
CA PHE A 262 20.84 -21.21 -6.65
C PHE A 262 21.91 -21.94 -5.86
N THR A 263 21.98 -23.27 -5.96
CA THR A 263 22.92 -24.09 -5.19
C THR A 263 24.36 -23.73 -5.50
N LYS A 264 24.69 -23.51 -6.78
CA LYS A 264 26.03 -23.04 -7.18
C LYS A 264 26.35 -21.68 -6.56
N SER A 265 25.44 -20.71 -6.70
CA SER A 265 25.61 -19.36 -6.17
C SER A 265 25.74 -19.33 -4.66
N PHE A 266 24.96 -20.15 -3.96
CA PHE A 266 25.00 -20.28 -2.50
C PHE A 266 26.33 -20.86 -2.04
N ARG A 267 26.80 -21.93 -2.68
CA ARG A 267 28.11 -22.53 -2.40
C ARG A 267 29.26 -21.58 -2.69
N ASP A 268 29.18 -20.78 -3.74
CA ASP A 268 30.21 -19.79 -4.05
C ASP A 268 30.35 -18.75 -2.93
N LYS A 269 29.23 -18.30 -2.34
CA LYS A 269 29.20 -17.30 -1.25
C LYS A 269 29.53 -17.90 0.13
N TYR A 270 28.86 -18.99 0.52
CA TYR A 270 28.93 -19.56 1.88
C TYR A 270 29.89 -20.76 2.02
N LYS A 271 30.54 -21.17 0.93
CA LYS A 271 31.51 -22.29 0.87
C LYS A 271 30.96 -23.66 1.32
N CYS A 272 29.64 -23.82 1.34
CA CYS A 272 28.94 -25.07 1.64
C CYS A 272 27.61 -25.13 0.87
N THR A 273 26.96 -26.29 0.80
CA THR A 273 25.67 -26.39 0.12
C THR A 273 24.53 -25.83 1.01
N PRO A 274 23.37 -25.45 0.43
CA PRO A 274 22.21 -25.03 1.20
C PRO A 274 21.75 -26.08 2.23
N SER A 275 21.87 -27.37 1.90
CA SER A 275 21.55 -28.47 2.81
C SER A 275 22.52 -28.50 3.99
N ASP A 276 23.83 -28.46 3.73
CA ASP A 276 24.85 -28.44 4.79
C ASP A 276 24.71 -27.21 5.68
N PHE A 277 24.31 -26.07 5.10
CA PHE A 277 24.10 -24.82 5.83
C PHE A 277 22.93 -24.90 6.81
N ARG A 278 21.86 -25.64 6.46
CA ARG A 278 20.71 -25.87 7.34
C ARG A 278 21.01 -26.78 8.52
N GLU A 279 21.93 -27.73 8.34
CA GLU A 279 22.30 -28.69 9.38
C GLU A 279 23.31 -28.13 10.40
N ARG A 280 23.79 -26.90 10.20
CA ARG A 280 24.68 -26.17 11.12
C ARG A 280 23.92 -25.32 12.12
#